data_AF-A0A917PGD9-F1
#
_entry.id   AF-A0A917PGD9-F1
#
_cell.length_a   1.000
_cell.length_b   1.000
_cell.length_c   1.000
_cell.angle_alpha   90.00
_cell.angle_beta   90.00
_cell.angle_gamma   90.00
#
_symmetry.space_group_name_H-M   'P 1'
#
loop_
_entity.id
_entity.type
_entity.pdbx_description
1 polymer ?
#
loop_
_entity_poly.entity_id
_entity_poly.type
_entity_poly.pdbx_seq_one_letter_code
_entity_poly.pdbx_strand_id
1 'polypeptide(L)'
;MSVELNFGDSLAVLLVDGVEETPYVGATLRLKEAGVEVEVPYMPGFVVPQFDHVDQWFRRMTPPENVLVHTREGNIQLFGCRWSGHADAAGSRVGSGRFSATEALLHDRDGALLEPLTVKTCQSRADGLNRWSRVTAVSSEATRDEERRANALDVRVRARNLSNGGRGTHSYG
;
A
#
# COMPACT_ATOMS: atom_id res chain seq x y z
N MET A 1 12.40 15.04 -1.52
CA MET A 1 12.85 13.82 -2.23
C MET A 1 11.76 12.78 -2.01
N SER A 2 11.41 12.00 -3.04
CA SER A 2 10.37 10.96 -2.96
C SER A 2 11.01 9.60 -2.73
N VAL A 3 10.42 8.77 -1.88
CA VAL A 3 10.78 7.36 -1.78
C VAL A 3 10.39 6.67 -3.10
N GLU A 4 11.34 5.99 -3.74
CA GLU A 4 11.10 5.15 -4.92
C GLU A 4 11.38 3.70 -4.53
N LEU A 5 10.36 2.84 -4.58
CA LEU A 5 10.42 1.42 -4.24
C LEU A 5 9.92 0.61 -5.43
N ASN A 6 10.75 -0.30 -5.94
CA ASN A 6 10.39 -1.24 -7.01
C ASN A 6 10.02 -2.61 -6.43
N PHE A 7 9.33 -3.43 -7.23
CA PHE A 7 9.03 -4.81 -6.84
C PHE A 7 10.31 -5.59 -6.60
N GLY A 8 10.39 -6.26 -5.45
CA GLY A 8 11.58 -6.99 -5.01
C GLY A 8 12.56 -6.15 -4.18
N ASP A 9 12.36 -4.84 -4.08
CA ASP A 9 13.18 -3.99 -3.22
C ASP A 9 12.87 -4.26 -1.74
N SER A 10 13.92 -4.18 -0.92
CA SER A 10 13.85 -4.28 0.53
C SER A 10 14.60 -3.13 1.18
N LEU A 11 13.99 -2.51 2.19
CA LEU A 11 14.51 -1.34 2.87
C LEU A 11 14.53 -1.56 4.38
N ALA A 12 15.66 -1.24 5.02
CA ALA A 12 15.74 -1.16 6.47
C ALA A 12 15.06 0.14 6.95
N VAL A 13 14.13 0.03 7.88
CA VAL A 13 13.29 1.13 8.33
C VAL A 13 13.11 1.12 9.85
N LEU A 14 12.62 2.24 10.38
CA LEU A 14 12.17 2.35 11.77
C LEU A 14 10.65 2.54 11.79
N LEU A 15 9.96 1.83 12.66
CA LEU A 15 8.51 1.91 12.84
C LEU A 15 8.16 2.69 14.10
N VAL A 16 7.09 3.47 14.01
CA VAL A 16 6.41 4.12 15.14
C VAL A 16 4.95 3.66 15.13
N ASP A 17 4.47 3.18 16.27
CA ASP A 17 3.13 2.59 16.45
C ASP A 17 2.09 3.60 16.96
N GLY A 18 2.51 4.82 17.26
CA GLY A 18 1.64 5.88 17.77
C GLY A 18 1.35 5.78 19.26
N VAL A 19 2.01 4.87 19.98
CA VAL A 19 1.95 4.80 21.44
C VAL A 19 3.03 5.72 22.02
N GLU A 20 2.66 6.57 22.98
CA GLU A 20 3.64 7.44 23.64
C GLU A 20 4.66 6.60 24.42
N GLU A 21 5.91 7.08 24.47
CA GLU A 21 7.02 6.47 25.21
C GLU A 21 7.43 5.05 24.76
N THR A 22 6.93 4.55 23.62
CA THR A 22 7.46 3.32 23.00
C THR A 22 8.68 3.61 22.13
N PRO A 23 9.71 2.76 22.19
CA PRO A 23 10.88 2.92 21.33
C PRO A 23 10.54 2.59 19.88
N TYR A 24 11.26 3.23 18.96
CA TYR A 24 11.13 2.93 17.54
C TYR A 24 11.62 1.51 17.24
N VAL A 25 10.89 0.81 16.38
CA VAL A 25 11.14 -0.61 16.10
C VAL A 25 11.87 -0.76 14.78
N GLY A 26 13.04 -1.39 14.79
CA GLY A 26 13.74 -1.75 13.56
C GLY A 26 12.98 -2.80 12.76
N ALA A 27 12.81 -2.59 11.46
CA ALA A 27 12.10 -3.50 10.58
C ALA A 27 12.67 -3.52 9.16
N THR A 28 12.21 -4.48 8.36
CA THR A 28 12.45 -4.54 6.92
C THR A 28 11.14 -4.33 6.19
N LEU A 29 11.06 -3.29 5.36
CA LEU A 29 9.97 -3.06 4.43
C LEU A 29 10.29 -3.75 3.10
N ARG A 30 9.34 -4.50 2.54
CA ARG A 30 9.48 -5.16 1.24
C ARG A 30 8.28 -4.82 0.36
N LEU A 31 8.53 -4.47 -0.90
CA LEU A 31 7.47 -4.34 -1.90
C LEU A 31 7.34 -5.64 -2.70
N LYS A 32 6.27 -6.40 -2.41
CA LYS A 32 5.92 -7.63 -3.14
C LYS A 32 4.86 -7.35 -4.19
N GLU A 33 4.63 -8.29 -5.10
CA GLU A 33 3.53 -8.22 -6.07
C GLU A 33 2.16 -8.04 -5.40
N ALA A 34 1.97 -8.65 -4.22
CA ALA A 34 0.75 -8.53 -3.43
C ALA A 34 0.64 -7.22 -2.62
N GLY A 35 1.65 -6.35 -2.67
CA GLY A 35 1.72 -5.10 -1.93
C GLY A 35 2.86 -5.04 -0.92
N VAL A 36 2.74 -4.11 0.04
CA VAL A 36 3.75 -3.87 1.07
C VAL A 36 3.69 -4.96 2.14
N GLU A 37 4.85 -5.54 2.46
CA GLU A 37 5.06 -6.39 3.62
C GLU A 37 6.11 -5.76 4.53
N VAL A 38 5.84 -5.77 5.84
CA VAL A 38 6.78 -5.38 6.88
C VAL A 38 7.19 -6.64 7.64
N GLU A 39 8.49 -6.82 7.81
CA GLU A 39 9.07 -7.88 8.64
C GLU A 39 9.79 -7.26 9.83
N VAL A 40 9.38 -7.66 11.03
CA VAL A 40 9.92 -7.17 12.30
C VAL A 40 10.65 -8.32 13.00
N PRO A 41 11.97 -8.22 13.22
CA PRO A 41 12.66 -9.15 14.10
C PRO A 41 12.20 -8.93 15.53
N TYR A 42 11.93 -10.01 16.26
CA TYR A 42 11.58 -9.96 17.67
C TYR A 42 12.21 -11.13 18.43
N MET A 43 12.25 -11.04 19.76
CA MET A 43 12.79 -12.10 20.62
C MET A 43 11.66 -12.75 21.42
N PRO A 44 11.08 -13.87 20.93
CA PRO A 44 9.97 -14.53 21.62
C PRO A 44 10.35 -14.88 23.06
N GLY A 45 9.51 -14.51 24.02
CA GLY A 45 9.73 -14.84 25.44
C GLY A 45 10.83 -14.03 26.14
N PHE A 46 11.49 -13.11 25.45
CA PHE A 46 12.43 -12.17 26.06
C PHE A 46 11.70 -10.87 26.44
N VAL A 47 11.20 -10.82 27.66
CA VAL A 47 10.38 -9.69 28.15
C VAL A 47 11.29 -8.61 28.72
N VAL A 48 11.53 -7.57 27.92
CA VAL A 48 12.05 -6.29 28.41
C VAL A 48 10.92 -5.26 28.31
N PRO A 49 10.57 -4.53 29.38
CA PRO A 49 9.38 -3.67 29.41
C PRO A 49 9.23 -2.74 28.21
N GLN A 50 10.34 -2.14 27.75
CA GLN A 50 10.33 -1.21 26.62
C GLN A 50 9.97 -1.84 25.27
N PHE A 51 10.13 -3.16 25.10
CA PHE A 51 9.79 -3.88 23.86
C PHE A 51 8.58 -4.81 24.00
N ASP A 52 7.87 -4.73 25.12
CA ASP A 52 6.71 -5.55 25.39
C ASP A 52 5.60 -5.34 24.34
N HIS A 53 5.45 -4.10 23.83
CA HIS A 53 4.52 -3.77 22.76
C HIS A 53 4.75 -4.61 21.49
N VAL A 54 6.01 -4.77 21.05
CA VAL A 54 6.37 -5.59 19.89
C VAL A 54 6.05 -7.06 20.14
N ASP A 55 6.44 -7.60 21.30
CA ASP A 55 6.14 -8.99 21.66
C ASP A 55 4.62 -9.24 21.68
N GLN A 56 3.82 -8.28 22.16
CA GLN A 56 2.37 -8.37 22.15
C GLN A 56 1.78 -8.41 20.73
N TRP A 57 2.29 -7.62 19.78
CA TRP A 57 1.81 -7.66 18.39
C TRP A 57 1.91 -9.07 17.81
N PHE A 58 3.05 -9.71 18.00
CA PHE A 58 3.36 -11.00 17.38
C PHE A 58 2.77 -12.17 18.15
N ARG A 59 2.71 -12.10 19.49
CA ARG A 59 1.99 -13.11 20.30
C ARG A 59 0.49 -13.12 20.06
N ARG A 60 -0.12 -11.94 19.91
CA ARG A 60 -1.57 -11.80 19.68
C ARG A 60 -1.93 -11.83 18.20
N MET A 61 -0.94 -11.91 17.31
CA MET A 61 -1.14 -11.84 15.86
C MET A 61 -1.95 -10.59 15.46
N THR A 62 -1.71 -9.48 16.16
CA THR A 62 -2.47 -8.23 16.04
C THR A 62 -1.45 -7.08 15.99
N PRO A 63 -0.91 -6.75 14.79
CA PRO A 63 -0.07 -5.56 14.65
C PRO A 63 -0.88 -4.28 14.92
N PRO A 64 -0.23 -3.12 15.12
CA PRO A 64 -0.90 -1.84 15.16
C PRO A 64 -1.70 -1.65 13.88
N GLU A 65 -2.86 -0.99 13.96
CA GLU A 65 -3.72 -0.76 12.78
C GLU A 65 -3.03 0.14 11.74
N ASN A 66 -2.30 1.15 12.22
CA ASN A 66 -1.51 2.07 11.40
C ASN A 66 -0.11 2.16 11.99
N VAL A 67 0.90 2.33 11.13
CA VAL A 67 2.29 2.59 11.55
C VAL A 67 2.92 3.68 10.70
N LEU A 68 3.74 4.51 11.34
CA LEU A 68 4.62 5.44 10.65
C LEU A 68 5.97 4.75 10.41
N VAL A 69 6.42 4.78 9.18
CA VAL A 69 7.68 4.18 8.74
C VAL A 69 8.65 5.31 8.42
N HIS A 70 9.74 5.40 9.17
CA HIS A 70 10.86 6.27 8.88
C HIS A 70 11.85 5.55 7.97
N THR A 71 12.09 6.13 6.80
CA THR A 71 13.18 5.76 5.90
C THR A 71 14.23 6.87 5.88
N ARG A 72 15.34 6.65 5.17
CA ARG A 72 16.36 7.68 4.97
C ARG A 72 15.87 8.80 4.05
N GLU A 73 14.94 8.49 3.13
CA GLU A 73 14.46 9.37 2.07
C GLU A 73 13.16 10.09 2.43
N GLY A 74 12.46 9.63 3.48
CA GLY A 74 11.25 10.26 3.98
C GLY A 74 10.41 9.33 4.83
N ASN A 75 9.18 9.76 5.10
CA ASN A 75 8.23 9.01 5.89
C ASN A 75 7.21 8.30 4.98
N ILE A 76 6.74 7.15 5.42
CA ILE A 76 5.62 6.42 4.82
C ILE A 76 4.63 6.10 5.93
N GLN A 77 3.35 6.45 5.77
CA GLN A 77 2.31 5.99 6.68
C GLN A 77 1.64 4.76 6.09
N LEU A 78 1.61 3.66 6.85
CA LEU A 78 0.93 2.43 6.48
C LEU A 78 -0.39 2.34 7.24
N PHE A 79 -1.46 1.95 6.54
CA PHE A 79 -2.81 1.86 7.08
C PHE A 79 -3.39 0.45 6.89
N GLY A 80 -4.30 0.10 7.81
CA GLY A 80 -5.01 -1.17 7.77
C GLY A 80 -4.05 -2.36 7.83
N CYS A 81 -3.06 -2.29 8.71
CA CYS A 81 -2.05 -3.30 8.89
C CYS A 81 -2.67 -4.62 9.39
N ARG A 82 -2.31 -5.71 8.74
CA ARG A 82 -2.86 -7.05 9.02
C ARG A 82 -1.75 -8.06 9.17
N TRP A 83 -1.90 -8.93 10.16
CA TRP A 83 -1.02 -10.08 10.34
C TRP A 83 -0.88 -10.88 9.06
N SER A 84 0.36 -11.21 8.68
CA SER A 84 0.64 -12.04 7.51
C SER A 84 1.50 -13.28 7.83
N GLY A 85 2.09 -13.37 9.02
CA GLY A 85 2.71 -14.60 9.52
C GLY A 85 3.88 -14.35 10.46
N HIS A 86 4.52 -15.43 10.89
CA HIS A 86 5.78 -15.39 11.64
C HIS A 86 6.69 -16.52 11.19
N ALA A 87 7.97 -16.40 11.52
CA ALA A 87 8.95 -17.47 11.45
C ALA A 87 9.52 -17.67 12.86
N ASP A 88 9.34 -18.89 13.38
CA ASP A 88 9.90 -19.26 14.66
C ASP A 88 11.42 -19.34 14.59
N ALA A 89 12.04 -18.99 15.71
CA ALA A 89 13.47 -19.06 15.91
C ALA A 89 13.92 -20.52 16.09
N ALA A 90 13.83 -21.36 15.07
CA ALA A 90 14.25 -22.77 15.14
C ALA A 90 15.77 -22.85 15.45
N GLY A 91 16.12 -22.97 16.74
CA GLY A 91 17.49 -22.96 17.24
C GLY A 91 18.11 -21.57 17.47
N SER A 92 17.35 -20.49 17.32
CA SER A 92 17.77 -19.10 17.59
C SER A 92 16.94 -18.48 18.72
N ARG A 93 17.38 -17.35 19.27
CA ARG A 93 16.55 -16.51 20.18
C ARG A 93 15.81 -15.38 19.46
N VAL A 94 16.02 -15.25 18.14
CA VAL A 94 15.43 -14.21 17.32
C VAL A 94 14.49 -14.86 16.31
N GLY A 95 13.20 -14.54 16.43
CA GLY A 95 12.18 -14.85 15.43
C GLY A 95 11.91 -13.63 14.56
N SER A 96 11.08 -13.80 13.54
CA SER A 96 10.53 -12.66 12.80
C SER A 96 9.03 -12.77 12.65
N GLY A 97 8.38 -11.61 12.68
CA GLY A 97 6.96 -11.48 12.50
C GLY A 97 6.66 -10.56 11.34
N ARG A 98 5.56 -10.82 10.65
CA ARG A 98 5.22 -10.14 9.40
C ARG A 98 3.79 -9.66 9.41
N PHE A 99 3.60 -8.48 8.83
CA PHE A 99 2.30 -7.92 8.54
C PHE A 99 2.31 -7.23 7.18
N SER A 100 1.15 -7.18 6.53
CA SER A 100 0.93 -6.36 5.33
C SER A 100 0.18 -5.10 5.67
N ALA A 101 0.21 -4.11 4.77
CA ALA A 101 -0.62 -2.91 4.84
C ALA A 101 -1.61 -2.90 3.68
N THR A 102 -2.80 -2.34 3.90
CA THR A 102 -3.79 -2.20 2.84
C THR A 102 -3.51 -0.96 2.00
N GLU A 103 -3.09 0.14 2.64
CA GLU A 103 -2.71 1.37 1.99
C GLU A 103 -1.36 1.89 2.49
N ALA A 104 -0.64 2.59 1.61
CA ALA A 104 0.60 3.28 1.93
C ALA A 104 0.53 4.72 1.43
N LEU A 105 0.78 5.69 2.32
CA LEU A 105 0.86 7.11 2.01
C LEU A 105 2.33 7.54 2.04
N LEU A 106 2.86 7.92 0.89
CA LEU A 106 4.27 8.31 0.68
C LEU A 106 4.54 9.81 0.97
N HIS A 107 3.59 10.49 1.60
CA HIS A 107 3.65 11.91 1.92
C HIS A 107 3.19 12.14 3.36
N ASP A 108 3.72 13.20 3.98
CA ASP A 108 3.25 13.62 5.28
C ASP A 108 1.79 14.09 5.21
N ARG A 109 1.03 13.75 6.25
CA ARG A 109 -0.36 14.16 6.44
C ARG A 109 -0.46 14.92 7.75
N ASP A 110 -1.23 16.00 7.72
CA ASP A 110 -1.74 16.64 8.93
C ASP A 110 -2.88 15.79 9.51
N GLY A 111 -2.61 15.06 10.59
CA GLY A 111 -3.56 14.19 11.28
C GLY A 111 -2.85 13.22 12.23
N ALA A 112 -3.54 12.74 13.26
CA ALA A 112 -2.95 11.75 14.15
C ALA A 112 -2.75 10.40 13.43
N LEU A 113 -1.70 9.66 13.80
CA LEU A 113 -1.36 8.37 13.17
C LEU A 113 -2.50 7.36 13.27
N LEU A 114 -3.26 7.38 14.35
CA LEU A 114 -4.38 6.47 14.59
C LEU A 114 -5.67 6.88 13.84
N GLU A 115 -5.71 8.05 13.21
CA GLU A 115 -6.86 8.45 12.40
C GLU A 115 -6.88 7.66 11.08
N PRO A 116 -8.01 7.05 10.71
CA PRO A 116 -8.12 6.28 9.48
C PRO A 116 -7.84 7.14 8.25
N LEU A 117 -7.31 6.51 7.20
CA LEU A 117 -7.10 7.17 5.92
C LEU A 117 -8.43 7.34 5.17
N THR A 118 -8.95 8.56 5.10
CA THR A 118 -10.17 8.86 4.33
C THR A 118 -9.85 9.61 3.05
N VAL A 119 -10.19 9.04 1.89
CA VAL A 119 -10.00 9.69 0.58
C VAL A 119 -11.23 10.52 0.22
N LYS A 120 -11.06 11.85 0.16
CA LYS A 120 -12.14 12.78 -0.25
C LYS A 120 -12.23 12.97 -1.76
N THR A 121 -11.09 12.93 -2.45
CA THR A 121 -11.01 13.20 -3.89
C THR A 121 -9.98 12.28 -4.52
N CYS A 122 -10.37 11.59 -5.59
CA CYS A 122 -9.45 10.85 -6.46
C CYS A 122 -9.38 11.58 -7.80
N GLN A 123 -8.16 11.86 -8.27
CA GLN A 123 -7.91 12.39 -9.61
C GLN A 123 -7.01 11.40 -10.35
N SER A 124 -7.48 10.88 -11.48
CA SER A 124 -6.71 9.99 -12.34
C SER A 124 -6.51 10.64 -13.70
N ARG A 125 -5.28 10.61 -14.21
CA ARG A 125 -4.93 11.11 -15.54
C ARG A 125 -4.26 9.98 -16.33
N ALA A 126 -5.05 9.29 -17.14
CA ALA A 126 -4.59 8.20 -17.99
C ALA A 126 -3.92 8.73 -19.28
N ASP A 127 -2.80 9.44 -19.16
CA ASP A 127 -2.10 10.02 -20.33
C ASP A 127 -1.28 8.97 -21.13
N GLY A 128 -1.06 7.77 -20.60
CA GLY A 128 -0.25 6.71 -21.23
C GLY A 128 -0.99 5.85 -22.28
N LEU A 129 -2.29 5.61 -22.10
CA LEU A 129 -3.08 4.74 -22.99
C LEU A 129 -3.35 5.36 -24.35
N ASN A 130 -3.42 6.70 -24.43
CA ASN A 130 -3.73 7.43 -25.64
C ASN A 130 -2.69 7.20 -26.75
N ARG A 131 -1.40 7.14 -26.38
CA ARG A 131 -0.28 6.93 -27.33
C ARG A 131 -0.28 5.54 -27.97
N TRP A 132 -0.65 4.51 -27.20
CA TRP A 132 -0.61 3.12 -27.67
C TRP A 132 -1.91 2.65 -28.31
N SER A 133 -3.06 3.12 -27.82
CA SER A 133 -4.38 2.57 -28.20
C SER A 133 -5.24 3.50 -29.06
N ARG A 134 -4.82 4.75 -29.29
CA ARG A 134 -5.65 5.82 -29.91
C ARG A 134 -7.02 6.01 -29.23
N VAL A 135 -7.15 5.62 -27.96
CA VAL A 135 -8.38 5.76 -27.18
C VAL A 135 -8.45 7.14 -26.53
N THR A 136 -9.31 8.01 -27.06
CA THR A 136 -9.43 9.42 -26.64
C THR A 136 -10.49 9.70 -25.58
N ALA A 137 -11.31 8.70 -25.20
CA ALA A 137 -12.42 8.90 -24.27
C ALA A 137 -12.28 7.99 -23.04
N VAL A 138 -11.86 8.59 -21.93
CA VAL A 138 -11.94 8.02 -20.59
C VAL A 138 -12.99 8.84 -19.85
N SER A 139 -14.14 8.24 -19.55
CA SER A 139 -15.10 8.80 -18.60
C SER A 139 -14.90 8.12 -17.26
N SER A 140 -14.58 8.91 -16.24
CA SER A 140 -14.53 8.45 -14.85
C SER A 140 -15.72 9.01 -14.09
N GLU A 141 -16.51 8.12 -13.49
CA GLU A 141 -17.53 8.48 -12.52
C GLU A 141 -17.09 7.97 -11.15
N ALA A 142 -17.00 8.89 -10.19
CA ALA A 142 -16.67 8.55 -8.81
C ALA A 142 -17.97 8.47 -8.00
N THR A 143 -18.26 7.32 -7.42
CA THR A 143 -19.37 7.17 -6.49
C THR A 143 -18.92 7.64 -5.12
N ARG A 144 -19.66 8.58 -4.53
CA ARG A 144 -19.39 9.14 -3.21
C ARG A 144 -20.39 8.63 -2.19
N ASP A 145 -19.94 8.45 -0.95
CA ASP A 145 -20.82 8.13 0.18
C ASP A 145 -21.51 9.38 0.75
N GLU A 146 -22.35 9.19 1.79
CA GLU A 146 -23.08 10.26 2.48
C GLU A 146 -22.15 11.34 3.07
N GLU A 147 -20.89 10.97 3.37
CA GLU A 147 -19.85 11.86 3.89
C GLU A 147 -18.98 12.49 2.79
N ARG A 148 -19.36 12.31 1.51
CA ARG A 148 -18.65 12.76 0.30
C ARG A 148 -17.26 12.15 0.09
N ARG A 149 -16.94 11.01 0.73
CA ARG A 149 -15.73 10.24 0.46
C ARG A 149 -15.89 9.43 -0.81
N ALA A 150 -14.81 9.28 -1.58
CA ALA A 150 -14.84 8.44 -2.78
C ALA A 150 -14.77 6.96 -2.36
N ASN A 151 -15.76 6.16 -2.74
CA ASN A 151 -15.84 4.73 -2.38
C ASN A 151 -15.64 3.82 -3.60
N ALA A 152 -16.03 4.27 -4.81
CA ALA A 152 -15.79 3.51 -6.04
C ALA A 152 -15.40 4.44 -7.20
N LEU A 153 -14.56 3.91 -8.10
CA LEU A 153 -14.15 4.59 -9.34
C LEU A 153 -14.48 3.69 -10.54
N ASP A 154 -15.49 4.08 -11.31
CA ASP A 154 -15.81 3.40 -12.57
C ASP A 154 -15.09 4.06 -13.72
N VAL A 155 -14.15 3.33 -14.34
CA VAL A 155 -13.40 3.79 -15.50
C VAL A 155 -13.95 3.11 -16.74
N ARG A 156 -14.70 3.86 -17.56
CA ARG A 156 -15.19 3.35 -18.85
C ARG A 156 -14.32 3.90 -19.98
N VAL A 157 -13.72 2.96 -20.71
CA VAL A 157 -12.82 3.22 -21.83
C VAL A 157 -13.53 2.84 -23.14
N ARG A 158 -13.62 3.76 -24.10
CA ARG A 158 -14.27 3.50 -25.42
C ARG A 158 -13.30 3.77 -26.57
N ALA A 159 -13.15 2.78 -27.46
CA ALA A 159 -12.48 2.97 -28.74
C ALA A 159 -13.45 3.56 -29.77
N ARG A 160 -12.95 4.39 -30.69
CA ARG A 160 -13.74 4.93 -31.80
C ARG A 160 -13.94 3.82 -32.84
N ASN A 161 -15.18 3.33 -33.00
CA ASN A 161 -15.51 2.42 -34.09
C ASN A 161 -15.27 3.13 -35.43
N LEU A 162 -14.35 2.61 -36.24
CA LEU A 162 -14.28 2.96 -37.67
C LEU A 162 -15.44 2.24 -38.36
N SER A 163 -16.48 2.99 -38.74
CA SER A 163 -17.54 2.49 -39.62
C SER A 163 -16.93 2.16 -40.98
N ASN A 164 -16.84 0.88 -41.31
CA ASN A 164 -16.42 0.43 -42.64
C ASN A 164 -17.61 0.58 -43.60
N GLY A 165 -17.69 1.73 -44.27
CA GLY A 165 -18.64 2.00 -45.34
C GLY A 165 -17.92 2.03 -46.68
N GLY A 166 -18.25 1.12 -47.59
CA GLY A 166 -17.79 1.18 -48.98
C GLY A 166 -17.95 -0.13 -49.74
N ARG A 167 -19.07 -0.26 -50.48
CA ARG A 167 -19.27 -1.26 -51.54
C ARG A 167 -18.12 -1.18 -52.55
N GLY A 168 -17.56 -2.34 -52.92
CA GLY A 168 -16.71 -2.50 -54.09
C GLY A 168 -16.97 -3.86 -54.72
N THR A 169 -17.92 -3.91 -55.66
CA THR A 169 -18.06 -5.01 -56.61
C THR A 169 -16.84 -5.04 -57.53
N HIS A 170 -16.11 -6.15 -57.56
CA HIS A 170 -15.24 -6.50 -58.68
C HIS A 170 -15.47 -7.95 -59.07
N SER A 171 -16.17 -8.12 -60.19
CA SER A 171 -16.12 -9.30 -61.05
C SER A 171 -14.94 -9.14 -62.00
N TYR A 172 -14.12 -10.18 -62.16
CA TYR A 172 -13.52 -10.56 -63.45
C TYR A 172 -13.38 -12.09 -63.46
N GLY A 173 -13.75 -12.68 -64.60
CA GLY A 173 -13.74 -14.12 -64.85
C GLY A 173 -12.38 -14.68 -65.26
#